data_AF-A0A2G3AKM3-F1
#
_entry.id   AF-A0A2G3AKM3-F1
#
_cell.length_a   1.000
_cell.length_b   1.000
_cell.length_c   1.000
_cell.angle_alpha   90.00
_cell.angle_beta   90.00
_cell.angle_gamma   90.00
#
_symmetry.space_group_name_H-M   'P 1'
#
loop_
_entity.id
_entity.type
_entity.pdbx_description
1 polymer ?
#
loop_
_entity_poly.entity_id
_entity_poly.type
_entity_poly.pdbx_seq_one_letter_code
_entity_poly.pdbx_strand_id
1 'polypeptide(L)'
;MMTTKVFTGANVFMSRNLVPPEQFDALHHALKLNGAQVFLCCDPSRNALNDYHVISSPQHEKFGDLQAKGCNLIGPQCVLSCAKEQRQLPQQEFTCCLAMDGVKILASGFEKDEKVEIGKLVIAMGGILHTKASLDVSFVIVKNVLAAKYKWAVNILKKPVVTINWLHQCWKEHRLVPQESFKVLPFSGLTICVSRIPADERKEMERIILQNGGKYSPELTKKCSHLISPEGDKYKVATRWGHIHTVTKRWFDQSVARR
;
A
#
# COMPACT_ATOMS: atom_id res chain seq x y z
N MET A 1 -20.02 -32.81 -20.77
CA MET A 1 -19.43 -32.48 -19.46
C MET A 1 -20.11 -31.22 -18.95
N MET A 2 -20.85 -31.29 -17.85
CA MET A 2 -21.60 -30.15 -17.33
C MET A 2 -20.60 -29.09 -16.84
N THR A 3 -20.56 -27.94 -17.51
CA THR A 3 -19.89 -26.76 -16.99
C THR A 3 -20.63 -26.32 -15.74
N THR A 4 -20.13 -26.69 -14.56
CA THR A 4 -20.58 -26.17 -13.28
C THR A 4 -20.43 -24.66 -13.32
N LYS A 5 -21.54 -23.95 -13.48
CA LYS A 5 -21.59 -22.50 -13.55
C LYS A 5 -21.12 -21.93 -12.20
N VAL A 6 -20.04 -21.16 -12.24
CA VAL A 6 -19.27 -20.74 -11.05
C VAL A 6 -20.07 -19.87 -10.09
N PHE A 7 -21.06 -19.13 -10.59
CA PHE A 7 -21.90 -18.23 -9.79
C PHE A 7 -23.32 -18.76 -9.56
N THR A 8 -23.55 -20.06 -9.73
CA THR A 8 -24.89 -20.64 -9.52
C THR A 8 -25.35 -20.41 -8.08
N GLY A 9 -26.46 -19.68 -7.92
CA GLY A 9 -27.03 -19.33 -6.60
C GLY A 9 -26.56 -18.00 -6.02
N ALA A 10 -25.68 -17.27 -6.70
CA ALA A 10 -25.30 -15.90 -6.33
C ALA A 10 -26.30 -14.88 -6.90
N ASN A 11 -26.80 -13.98 -6.05
CA ASN A 11 -27.61 -12.84 -6.42
C ASN A 11 -26.70 -11.62 -6.51
N VAL A 12 -26.58 -11.01 -7.69
CA VAL A 12 -25.72 -9.86 -7.92
C VAL A 12 -26.56 -8.65 -8.25
N PHE A 13 -26.52 -7.67 -7.37
CA PHE A 13 -27.21 -6.40 -7.46
C PHE A 13 -26.30 -5.39 -8.16
N MET A 14 -26.70 -4.90 -9.33
CA MET A 14 -25.96 -3.90 -10.09
C MET A 14 -26.85 -2.73 -10.46
N SER A 15 -26.42 -1.51 -10.14
CA SER A 15 -27.14 -0.28 -10.51
C SER A 15 -26.37 0.48 -11.58
N ARG A 16 -27.08 1.06 -12.54
CA ARG A 16 -26.50 1.89 -13.62
C ARG A 16 -25.75 3.12 -13.10
N ASN A 17 -26.03 3.55 -11.87
CA ASN A 17 -25.36 4.70 -11.24
C ASN A 17 -24.08 4.29 -10.48
N LEU A 18 -23.90 2.99 -10.19
CA LEU A 18 -22.79 2.47 -9.38
C LEU A 18 -21.68 1.82 -10.22
N VAL A 19 -21.95 1.60 -11.50
CA VAL A 19 -21.04 0.95 -12.44
C VAL A 19 -20.84 1.84 -13.67
N PRO A 20 -19.60 2.11 -14.09
CA PRO A 20 -19.32 2.82 -15.33
C PRO A 20 -20.08 2.17 -16.50
N PRO A 21 -20.74 2.96 -17.36
CA PRO A 21 -21.54 2.43 -18.47
C PRO A 21 -20.70 1.54 -19.39
N GLU A 22 -19.42 1.86 -19.58
CA GLU A 22 -18.46 1.07 -20.38
C GLU A 22 -18.26 -0.36 -19.87
N GLN A 23 -18.39 -0.59 -18.56
CA GLN A 23 -18.18 -1.90 -17.94
C GLN A 23 -19.50 -2.63 -17.68
N PHE A 24 -20.64 -1.92 -17.75
CA PHE A 24 -21.95 -2.45 -17.36
C PHE A 24 -22.38 -3.64 -18.21
N ASP A 25 -22.29 -3.52 -19.55
CA ASP A 25 -22.72 -4.57 -20.46
C ASP A 25 -21.82 -5.80 -20.39
N ALA A 26 -20.50 -5.58 -20.33
CA ALA A 26 -19.51 -6.65 -20.17
C ALA A 26 -19.72 -7.42 -18.86
N LEU A 27 -19.96 -6.70 -17.76
CA LEU A 27 -20.23 -7.28 -16.45
C LEU A 27 -21.53 -8.08 -16.43
N HIS A 28 -22.62 -7.49 -16.93
CA HIS A 28 -23.93 -8.13 -16.97
C HIS A 28 -23.88 -9.41 -17.83
N HIS A 29 -23.18 -9.36 -18.97
CA HIS A 29 -22.96 -10.54 -19.81
C HIS A 29 -22.14 -11.61 -19.09
N ALA A 30 -21.02 -11.25 -18.46
CA ALA A 30 -20.16 -12.17 -17.72
C ALA A 30 -20.89 -12.87 -16.56
N LEU A 31 -21.71 -12.12 -15.81
CA LEU A 31 -22.51 -12.66 -14.70
C LEU A 31 -23.56 -13.67 -15.18
N LYS A 32 -24.32 -13.33 -16.23
CA LYS A 32 -25.34 -14.23 -16.79
C LYS A 32 -24.73 -15.50 -17.37
N LEU A 33 -23.61 -15.37 -18.08
CA LEU A 33 -22.90 -16.51 -18.68
C LEU A 33 -22.43 -17.50 -17.60
N ASN A 34 -21.99 -16.98 -16.45
CA ASN A 34 -21.56 -17.78 -15.30
C ASN A 34 -22.69 -18.18 -14.33
N GLY A 35 -23.95 -17.93 -14.68
CA GLY A 35 -25.12 -18.44 -13.95
C GLY A 35 -25.56 -17.64 -12.73
N ALA A 36 -25.09 -16.40 -12.56
CA ALA A 36 -25.55 -15.52 -11.50
C ALA A 36 -26.96 -14.98 -11.79
N GLN A 37 -27.76 -14.77 -10.74
CA GLN A 37 -29.00 -14.00 -10.85
C GLN A 37 -28.68 -12.52 -10.72
N VAL A 38 -28.92 -11.75 -11.79
CA VAL A 38 -28.56 -10.33 -11.83
C VAL A 38 -29.80 -9.47 -11.62
N PHE A 39 -29.77 -8.62 -10.60
CA PHE A 39 -30.82 -7.67 -10.28
C PHE A 39 -30.36 -6.25 -10.58
N LEU A 40 -31.12 -5.52 -11.40
CA LEU A 40 -30.82 -4.15 -11.79
C LEU A 40 -31.29 -3.11 -10.75
N CYS A 41 -31.09 -3.42 -9.47
CA CYS A 41 -31.47 -2.57 -8.36
C CYS A 41 -30.35 -2.53 -7.32
N CYS A 42 -30.39 -1.51 -6.46
CA CYS A 42 -29.56 -1.43 -5.26
C CYS A 42 -30.54 -1.51 -4.10
N ASP A 43 -30.74 -2.71 -3.56
CA ASP A 43 -31.60 -2.92 -2.40
C ASP A 43 -30.74 -3.18 -1.16
N PRO A 44 -30.54 -2.15 -0.30
CA PRO A 44 -29.71 -2.28 0.87
C PRO A 44 -30.33 -3.17 1.97
N SER A 45 -31.55 -3.70 1.79
CA SER A 45 -32.15 -4.70 2.68
C SER A 45 -31.73 -6.14 2.35
N ARG A 46 -31.10 -6.37 1.19
CA ARG A 46 -30.62 -7.67 0.72
C ARG A 46 -29.17 -7.88 1.17
N ASN A 47 -29.00 -8.50 2.34
CA ASN A 47 -27.71 -8.78 2.96
C ASN A 47 -27.47 -10.28 3.19
N ALA A 48 -28.10 -11.16 2.40
CA ALA A 48 -27.84 -12.59 2.51
C ALA A 48 -26.41 -12.93 2.11
N LEU A 49 -25.91 -14.08 2.56
CA LEU A 49 -24.55 -14.56 2.27
C LEU A 49 -24.25 -14.73 0.77
N ASN A 50 -25.31 -14.91 -0.03
CA ASN A 50 -25.25 -15.05 -1.48
C ASN A 50 -25.64 -13.77 -2.24
N ASP A 51 -25.96 -12.69 -1.52
CA ASP A 51 -26.27 -11.38 -2.09
C ASP A 51 -24.99 -10.55 -2.18
N TYR A 52 -24.64 -10.13 -3.40
CA TYR A 52 -23.48 -9.31 -3.69
C TYR A 52 -23.90 -8.01 -4.37
N HIS A 53 -23.35 -6.89 -3.93
CA HIS A 53 -23.64 -5.57 -4.49
C HIS A 53 -22.43 -5.04 -5.25
N VAL A 54 -22.62 -4.73 -6.54
CA VAL A 54 -21.55 -4.21 -7.37
C VAL A 54 -21.42 -2.70 -7.18
N ILE A 55 -20.25 -2.26 -6.73
CA ILE A 55 -19.91 -0.85 -6.55
C ILE A 55 -18.51 -0.55 -7.07
N SER A 56 -18.41 0.45 -7.96
CA SER A 56 -17.14 0.76 -8.62
C SER A 56 -16.27 1.75 -7.84
N SER A 57 -16.88 2.56 -6.99
CA SER A 57 -16.17 3.57 -6.20
C SER A 57 -16.61 3.50 -4.74
N PRO A 58 -15.66 3.35 -3.79
CA PRO A 58 -15.97 3.40 -2.37
C PRO A 58 -16.28 4.82 -1.86
N GLN A 59 -16.13 5.85 -2.69
CA GLN A 59 -16.48 7.23 -2.35
C GLN A 59 -17.97 7.54 -2.54
N HIS A 60 -18.75 6.62 -3.11
CA HIS A 60 -20.17 6.84 -3.33
C HIS A 60 -20.94 6.83 -2.00
N GLU A 61 -21.91 7.73 -1.82
CA GLU A 61 -22.75 7.84 -0.61
C GLU A 61 -23.35 6.50 -0.16
N LYS A 62 -23.79 5.66 -1.11
CA LYS A 62 -24.37 4.34 -0.85
C LYS A 62 -23.36 3.31 -0.36
N PHE A 63 -22.06 3.53 -0.52
CA PHE A 63 -21.03 2.63 -0.01
C PHE A 63 -21.10 2.53 1.51
N GLY A 64 -21.21 3.68 2.18
CA GLY A 64 -21.33 3.74 3.64
C GLY A 64 -22.58 3.02 4.14
N ASP A 65 -23.72 3.26 3.48
CA ASP A 65 -24.99 2.61 3.84
C ASP A 65 -24.96 1.09 3.67
N LEU A 66 -24.37 0.60 2.58
CA LEU A 66 -24.28 -0.84 2.29
C LEU A 66 -23.27 -1.52 3.22
N GLN A 67 -22.15 -0.86 3.50
CA GLN A 67 -21.15 -1.36 4.44
C GLN A 67 -21.72 -1.41 5.87
N ALA A 68 -22.43 -0.37 6.30
CA ALA A 68 -23.06 -0.33 7.63
C ALA A 68 -24.11 -1.43 7.83
N LYS A 69 -24.74 -1.91 6.74
CA LYS A 69 -25.72 -2.99 6.76
C LYS A 69 -25.11 -4.39 6.60
N GLY A 70 -23.78 -4.47 6.43
CA GLY A 70 -23.06 -5.74 6.27
C GLY A 70 -23.31 -6.43 4.93
N CYS A 71 -23.63 -5.69 3.87
CA CYS A 71 -23.77 -6.25 2.53
C CYS A 71 -22.39 -6.62 1.96
N ASN A 72 -22.29 -7.71 1.19
CA ASN A 72 -21.05 -8.06 0.48
C ASN A 72 -20.87 -7.14 -0.72
N LEU A 73 -19.87 -6.27 -0.68
CA LEU A 73 -19.59 -5.32 -1.75
C LEU A 73 -18.48 -5.83 -2.66
N ILE A 74 -18.70 -5.78 -3.97
CA ILE A 74 -17.70 -6.21 -4.96
C ILE A 74 -17.52 -5.18 -6.07
N GLY A 75 -16.29 -5.02 -6.54
CA GLY A 75 -15.96 -4.15 -7.66
C GLY A 75 -16.19 -4.86 -8.99
N PRO A 76 -16.44 -4.10 -10.08
CA PRO A 76 -16.65 -4.68 -11.41
C PRO A 76 -15.43 -5.47 -11.89
N GLN A 77 -14.22 -4.99 -11.57
CA GLN A 77 -12.96 -5.66 -11.93
C GLN A 77 -12.79 -7.00 -11.22
N CYS A 78 -13.23 -7.10 -9.96
CA CYS A 78 -13.23 -8.35 -9.21
C CYS A 78 -14.13 -9.40 -9.92
N VAL A 79 -15.36 -9.01 -10.27
CA VAL A 79 -16.31 -9.93 -10.92
C VAL A 79 -15.78 -10.43 -12.27
N LEU A 80 -15.25 -9.52 -13.09
CA LEU A 80 -14.69 -9.88 -14.39
C LEU A 80 -13.50 -10.84 -14.26
N SER A 81 -12.64 -10.62 -13.26
CA SER A 81 -11.51 -11.50 -12.98
C SER A 81 -11.97 -12.87 -12.49
N CYS A 82 -12.90 -12.93 -11.53
CA CYS A 82 -13.52 -14.17 -11.06
C CYS A 82 -14.20 -14.96 -12.19
N ALA A 83 -14.92 -14.27 -13.09
CA ALA A 83 -15.59 -14.87 -14.23
C ALA A 83 -14.59 -15.48 -15.22
N LYS A 84 -13.46 -14.80 -15.46
CA LYS A 84 -12.40 -15.27 -16.36
C LYS A 84 -11.64 -16.47 -15.78
N GLU A 85 -11.32 -16.42 -14.49
CA GLU A 85 -10.58 -17.48 -13.79
C GLU A 85 -11.46 -18.64 -13.32
N GLN A 86 -12.78 -18.56 -13.52
CA GLN A 86 -13.75 -19.53 -13.03
C GLN A 86 -13.67 -19.74 -11.50
N ARG A 87 -13.48 -18.65 -10.75
CA ARG A 87 -13.39 -18.65 -9.27
C ARG A 87 -14.66 -18.08 -8.64
N GLN A 88 -15.02 -18.56 -7.45
CA GLN A 88 -16.15 -18.03 -6.69
C GLN A 88 -15.91 -16.58 -6.27
N LEU A 89 -17.00 -15.83 -6.08
CA LEU A 89 -16.93 -14.45 -5.59
C LEU A 89 -16.46 -14.44 -4.13
N PRO A 90 -15.58 -13.49 -3.75
CA PRO A 90 -15.09 -13.40 -2.39
C PRO A 90 -16.21 -12.97 -1.43
N GLN A 91 -16.38 -13.70 -0.34
CA GLN A 91 -17.31 -13.38 0.75
C GLN A 91 -16.61 -12.54 1.81
N GLN A 92 -16.44 -11.25 1.52
CA GLN A 92 -15.87 -10.27 2.44
C GLN A 92 -16.61 -8.93 2.31
N GLU A 93 -16.53 -8.08 3.34
CA GLU A 93 -17.27 -6.80 3.40
C GLU A 93 -17.12 -5.99 2.12
N PHE A 94 -15.89 -5.85 1.60
CA PHE A 94 -15.64 -5.17 0.34
C PHE A 94 -14.41 -5.72 -0.40
N THR A 95 -14.59 -6.05 -1.69
CA THR A 95 -13.49 -6.38 -2.62
C THR A 95 -13.59 -5.56 -3.88
N CYS A 96 -12.71 -4.58 -4.07
CA CYS A 96 -12.63 -3.80 -5.30
C CYS A 96 -12.05 -4.59 -6.48
N CYS A 97 -10.89 -5.23 -6.28
CA CYS A 97 -10.21 -6.01 -7.29
C CYS A 97 -9.41 -7.16 -6.63
N LEU A 98 -8.92 -8.10 -7.44
CA LEU A 98 -8.07 -9.20 -6.98
C LEU A 98 -6.59 -8.95 -7.31
N ALA A 99 -6.20 -7.68 -7.44
CA ALA A 99 -4.85 -7.27 -7.83
C ALA A 99 -3.76 -7.76 -6.86
N MET A 100 -4.13 -7.95 -5.59
CA MET A 100 -3.25 -8.43 -4.52
C MET A 100 -3.65 -9.82 -4.03
N ASP A 101 -4.38 -10.61 -4.81
CA ASP A 101 -4.77 -11.96 -4.41
C ASP A 101 -3.52 -12.83 -4.10
N GLY A 102 -3.53 -13.45 -2.93
CA GLY A 102 -2.39 -14.23 -2.40
C GLY A 102 -1.19 -13.39 -1.95
N VAL A 103 -1.23 -12.06 -2.06
CA VAL A 103 -0.13 -11.17 -1.65
C VAL A 103 -0.22 -10.86 -0.16
N LYS A 104 0.86 -11.15 0.57
CA LYS A 104 0.98 -10.91 2.01
C LYS A 104 1.78 -9.63 2.25
N ILE A 105 1.17 -8.66 2.90
CA ILE A 105 1.75 -7.33 3.12
C ILE A 105 2.02 -7.09 4.60
N LEU A 106 3.13 -6.43 4.91
CA LEU A 106 3.48 -5.99 6.25
C LEU A 106 3.69 -4.48 6.29
N ALA A 107 2.95 -3.76 7.14
CA ALA A 107 3.12 -2.32 7.32
C ALA A 107 3.98 -1.98 8.56
N SER A 108 4.91 -1.03 8.43
CA SER A 108 5.76 -0.56 9.55
C SER A 108 6.06 0.95 9.50
N GLY A 109 6.19 1.58 10.67
CA GLY A 109 6.47 3.02 10.78
C GLY A 109 5.26 3.94 10.60
N PHE A 110 4.06 3.37 10.55
CA PHE A 110 2.79 4.11 10.46
C PHE A 110 2.08 4.18 11.82
N GLU A 111 1.30 5.23 12.00
CA GLU A 111 0.39 5.41 13.14
C GLU A 111 -0.76 4.39 13.09
N LYS A 112 -1.56 4.30 14.16
CA LYS A 112 -2.67 3.33 14.23
C LYS A 112 -3.69 3.57 13.12
N ASP A 113 -4.09 4.82 12.91
CA ASP A 113 -5.11 5.18 11.93
C ASP A 113 -4.63 4.94 10.49
N GLU A 114 -3.38 5.31 10.20
CA GLU A 114 -2.73 5.03 8.91
C GLU A 114 -2.69 3.52 8.61
N LYS A 115 -2.43 2.67 9.62
CA LYS A 115 -2.42 1.21 9.43
C LYS A 115 -3.80 0.65 9.16
N VAL A 116 -4.84 1.21 9.77
CA VAL A 116 -6.23 0.82 9.49
C VAL A 116 -6.55 1.11 8.03
N GLU A 117 -6.18 2.28 7.52
CA GLU A 117 -6.40 2.65 6.12
C GLU A 117 -5.63 1.76 5.14
N ILE A 118 -4.34 1.49 5.42
CA ILE A 118 -3.55 0.53 4.64
C ILE A 118 -4.22 -0.85 4.65
N GLY A 119 -4.73 -1.30 5.80
CA GLY A 119 -5.45 -2.56 5.92
C GLY A 119 -6.70 -2.62 5.06
N LYS A 120 -7.52 -1.57 5.07
CA LYS A 120 -8.71 -1.46 4.21
C LYS A 120 -8.34 -1.57 2.74
N LEU A 121 -7.32 -0.84 2.29
CA LEU A 121 -6.85 -0.88 0.90
C LEU A 121 -6.35 -2.27 0.49
N VAL A 122 -5.52 -2.91 1.33
CA VAL A 122 -4.97 -4.23 1.06
C VAL A 122 -6.08 -5.29 0.98
N ILE A 123 -6.99 -5.32 1.96
CA ILE A 123 -8.11 -6.26 2.02
C ILE A 123 -9.04 -6.05 0.82
N ALA A 124 -9.35 -4.80 0.49
CA ALA A 124 -10.19 -4.48 -0.66
C ALA A 124 -9.54 -4.84 -2.01
N MET A 125 -8.22 -5.05 -2.08
CA MET A 125 -7.53 -5.60 -3.27
C MET A 125 -7.31 -7.12 -3.23
N GLY A 126 -7.88 -7.81 -2.23
CA GLY A 126 -7.74 -9.27 -2.06
C GLY A 126 -6.45 -9.70 -1.36
N GLY A 127 -5.66 -8.76 -0.84
CA GLY A 127 -4.42 -9.06 -0.12
C GLY A 127 -4.63 -9.31 1.38
N ILE A 128 -3.58 -9.82 2.04
CA ILE A 128 -3.60 -10.11 3.47
C ILE A 128 -2.61 -9.20 4.19
N LEU A 129 -3.10 -8.39 5.14
CA LEU A 129 -2.23 -7.56 6.00
C LEU A 129 -1.78 -8.34 7.24
N HIS A 130 -0.48 -8.62 7.34
CA HIS A 130 0.13 -9.17 8.55
C HIS A 130 0.47 -8.07 9.55
N THR A 131 0.08 -8.27 10.80
CA THR A 131 0.44 -7.38 11.92
C THR A 131 1.82 -7.69 12.49
N LYS A 132 2.24 -8.96 12.43
CA LYS A 132 3.53 -9.47 12.92
C LYS A 132 4.51 -9.69 11.78
N ALA A 133 5.80 -9.60 12.08
CA ALA A 133 6.85 -9.93 11.11
C ALA A 133 6.82 -11.45 10.85
N SER A 134 6.71 -11.85 9.59
CA SER A 134 6.71 -13.25 9.15
C SER A 134 7.57 -13.38 7.90
N LEU A 135 8.25 -14.52 7.74
CA LEU A 135 9.08 -14.81 6.55
C LEU A 135 8.24 -15.04 5.28
N ASP A 136 6.96 -15.31 5.45
CA ASP A 136 5.97 -15.56 4.39
C ASP A 136 5.39 -14.25 3.80
N VAL A 137 5.90 -13.10 4.22
CA VAL A 137 5.47 -11.80 3.69
C VAL A 137 6.06 -11.57 2.30
N SER A 138 5.20 -11.18 1.34
CA SER A 138 5.57 -10.87 -0.03
C SER A 138 6.18 -9.47 -0.16
N PHE A 139 5.55 -8.47 0.46
CA PHE A 139 5.99 -7.06 0.41
C PHE A 139 5.95 -6.41 1.78
N VAL A 140 6.91 -5.52 2.04
CA VAL A 140 6.93 -4.71 3.26
C VAL A 140 6.73 -3.25 2.90
N ILE A 141 5.63 -2.66 3.37
CA ILE A 141 5.33 -1.24 3.23
C ILE A 141 5.90 -0.52 4.45
N VAL A 142 6.76 0.47 4.24
CA VAL A 142 7.26 1.32 5.33
C VAL A 142 7.05 2.79 5.05
N LYS A 143 6.85 3.57 6.11
CA LYS A 143 6.76 5.04 6.01
C LYS A 143 8.10 5.66 5.62
N ASN A 144 9.19 5.14 6.17
CA ASN A 144 10.55 5.63 5.98
C ASN A 144 11.58 4.62 6.51
N VAL A 145 12.88 4.94 6.39
CA VAL A 145 13.98 4.05 6.82
C VAL A 145 14.12 3.92 8.35
N LEU A 146 13.45 4.79 9.12
CA LEU A 146 13.43 4.74 10.59
C LEU A 146 12.44 3.70 11.12
N ALA A 147 11.60 3.11 10.26
CA ALA A 147 10.66 2.09 10.67
C ALA A 147 11.39 0.87 11.27
N ALA A 148 10.92 0.40 12.44
CA ALA A 148 11.58 -0.66 13.19
C ALA A 148 11.82 -1.95 12.38
N LYS A 149 10.90 -2.28 11.47
CA LYS A 149 10.99 -3.49 10.62
C LYS A 149 11.76 -3.27 9.31
N TYR A 150 12.22 -2.04 9.00
CA TYR A 150 12.96 -1.74 7.77
C TYR A 150 14.26 -2.54 7.67
N LYS A 151 15.12 -2.46 8.68
CA LYS A 151 16.41 -3.18 8.71
C LYS A 151 16.23 -4.69 8.61
N TRP A 152 15.21 -5.23 9.29
CA TRP A 152 14.84 -6.64 9.23
C TRP A 152 14.41 -7.05 7.82
N ALA A 153 13.54 -6.25 7.18
CA ALA A 153 13.03 -6.54 5.85
C ALA A 153 14.15 -6.52 4.78
N VAL A 154 15.05 -5.54 4.86
CA VAL A 154 16.17 -5.42 3.90
C VAL A 154 17.21 -6.52 4.11
N ASN A 155 17.65 -6.75 5.35
CA ASN A 155 18.81 -7.62 5.61
C ASN A 155 18.45 -9.10 5.72
N ILE A 156 17.30 -9.42 6.34
CA ILE A 156 16.90 -10.80 6.64
C ILE A 156 15.96 -11.32 5.57
N LEU A 157 14.86 -10.60 5.35
CA LEU A 157 13.80 -11.05 4.46
C LEU A 157 14.22 -10.97 2.98
N LYS A 158 15.06 -10.00 2.62
CA LYS A 158 15.50 -9.71 1.23
C LYS A 158 14.33 -9.57 0.24
N LYS A 159 13.17 -9.15 0.74
CA LYS A 159 11.95 -8.90 -0.05
C LYS A 159 11.83 -7.40 -0.35
N PRO A 160 11.05 -7.02 -1.38
CA PRO A 160 10.86 -5.62 -1.74
C PRO A 160 10.27 -4.81 -0.57
N VAL A 161 10.95 -3.71 -0.25
CA VAL A 161 10.52 -2.71 0.73
C VAL A 161 10.08 -1.46 -0.02
N VAL A 162 8.78 -1.18 0.04
CA VAL A 162 8.12 -0.15 -0.78
C VAL A 162 7.43 0.90 0.09
N THR A 163 7.12 2.03 -0.53
CA THR A 163 6.33 3.12 0.08
C THR A 163 4.83 2.86 -0.07
N ILE A 164 4.01 3.57 0.72
CA ILE A 164 2.53 3.51 0.60
C ILE A 164 2.03 3.92 -0.81
N ASN A 165 2.81 4.72 -1.53
CA ASN A 165 2.47 5.14 -2.90
C ASN A 165 2.32 3.95 -3.85
N TRP A 166 3.08 2.87 -3.63
CA TRP A 166 2.92 1.63 -4.41
C TRP A 166 1.52 1.05 -4.25
N LEU A 167 0.99 1.02 -3.02
CA LEU A 167 -0.34 0.52 -2.71
C LEU A 167 -1.41 1.38 -3.39
N HIS A 168 -1.27 2.70 -3.33
CA HIS A 168 -2.18 3.63 -4.02
C HIS A 168 -2.15 3.47 -5.55
N GLN A 169 -0.99 3.16 -6.13
CA GLN A 169 -0.90 2.91 -7.57
C GLN A 169 -1.48 1.56 -7.96
N CYS A 170 -1.26 0.51 -7.17
CA CYS A 170 -1.96 -0.77 -7.36
C CYS A 170 -3.47 -0.60 -7.32
N TRP A 171 -3.94 0.23 -6.38
CA TRP A 171 -5.36 0.58 -6.26
C TRP A 171 -5.89 1.29 -7.51
N LYS A 172 -5.17 2.31 -7.99
CA LYS A 172 -5.58 3.10 -9.16
C LYS A 172 -5.61 2.28 -10.45
N GLU A 173 -4.59 1.45 -10.65
CA GLU A 173 -4.47 0.64 -11.87
C GLU A 173 -5.20 -0.71 -11.79
N HIS A 174 -5.75 -1.06 -10.62
CA HIS A 174 -6.41 -2.33 -10.34
C HIS A 174 -5.57 -3.56 -10.72
N ARG A 175 -4.24 -3.44 -10.61
CA ARG A 175 -3.26 -4.49 -10.94
C ARG A 175 -2.03 -4.36 -10.06
N LEU A 176 -1.26 -5.43 -9.94
CA LEU A 176 0.04 -5.39 -9.29
C LEU A 176 1.03 -4.59 -10.16
N VAL A 177 1.40 -3.39 -9.72
CA VAL A 177 2.35 -2.54 -10.46
C VAL A 177 3.81 -2.87 -10.09
N PRO A 178 4.78 -2.66 -11.01
CA PRO A 178 6.20 -2.86 -10.71
C PRO A 178 6.65 -2.03 -9.49
N GLN A 179 7.39 -2.66 -8.58
CA GLN A 179 7.81 -2.04 -7.31
C GLN A 179 9.03 -1.11 -7.43
N GLU A 180 9.79 -1.17 -8.52
CA GLU A 180 11.10 -0.55 -8.66
C GLU A 180 11.06 0.97 -8.40
N SER A 181 10.05 1.63 -8.95
CA SER A 181 9.84 3.08 -8.80
C SER A 181 9.32 3.50 -7.43
N PHE A 182 8.91 2.54 -6.58
CA PHE A 182 8.31 2.80 -5.28
C PHE A 182 9.14 2.29 -4.11
N LYS A 183 10.36 1.79 -4.38
CA LYS A 183 11.32 1.43 -3.36
C LYS A 183 11.60 2.62 -2.45
N VAL A 184 11.77 2.33 -1.17
CA VAL A 184 12.05 3.35 -0.16
C VAL A 184 13.48 3.84 -0.35
N LEU A 185 13.63 5.14 -0.62
CA LEU A 185 14.93 5.75 -0.85
C LEU A 185 15.77 5.73 0.44
N PRO A 186 17.12 5.62 0.33
CA PRO A 186 18.00 5.40 1.49
C PRO A 186 17.92 6.45 2.61
N PHE A 187 17.55 7.70 2.28
CA PHE A 187 17.44 8.78 3.26
C PHE A 187 16.00 9.20 3.54
N SER A 188 15.02 8.44 3.06
CA SER A 188 13.60 8.70 3.30
C SER A 188 13.33 8.87 4.81
N GLY A 189 12.73 10.01 5.18
CA GLY A 189 12.39 10.36 6.56
C GLY A 189 13.56 10.84 7.43
N LEU A 190 14.78 10.93 6.89
CA LEU A 190 15.93 11.45 7.61
C LEU A 190 16.04 12.97 7.42
N THR A 191 16.34 13.67 8.51
CA THR A 191 16.87 15.04 8.47
C THR A 191 18.35 14.99 8.79
N ILE A 192 19.22 15.37 7.85
CA ILE A 192 20.66 15.19 7.91
C ILE A 192 21.34 16.55 7.96
N CYS A 193 22.17 16.76 8.99
CA CYS A 193 23.06 17.90 9.09
C CYS A 193 24.49 17.47 8.70
N VAL A 194 25.23 18.33 8.02
CA VAL A 194 26.64 18.10 7.66
C VAL A 194 27.51 19.17 8.30
N SER A 195 28.66 18.77 8.84
CA SER A 195 29.60 19.67 9.52
C SER A 195 31.04 19.30 9.17
N ARG A 196 31.94 20.30 9.19
CA ARG A 196 33.39 20.13 8.93
C ARG A 196 33.71 19.54 7.54
N ILE A 197 32.81 19.70 6.58
CA ILE A 197 33.00 19.36 5.17
C ILE A 197 33.18 20.66 4.35
N PRO A 198 34.13 20.70 3.38
CA PRO A 198 34.32 21.84 2.46
C PRO A 198 33.02 22.27 1.80
N ALA A 199 32.91 23.56 1.47
CA ALA A 199 31.67 24.14 0.96
C ALA A 199 31.17 23.46 -0.34
N ASP A 200 32.08 23.14 -1.25
CA ASP A 200 31.74 22.53 -2.55
C ASP A 200 31.22 21.10 -2.37
N GLU A 201 31.91 20.30 -1.55
CA GLU A 201 31.50 18.94 -1.23
C GLU A 201 30.19 18.91 -0.43
N ARG A 202 29.96 19.91 0.44
CA ARG A 202 28.72 20.05 1.19
C ARG A 202 27.51 20.28 0.27
N LYS A 203 27.65 21.13 -0.75
CA LYS A 203 26.57 21.36 -1.74
C LYS A 203 26.24 20.08 -2.51
N GLU A 204 27.25 19.31 -2.87
CA GLU A 204 27.03 18.03 -3.55
C GLU A 204 26.35 17.01 -2.62
N MET A 205 26.78 16.92 -1.36
CA MET A 205 26.11 16.08 -0.37
C MET A 205 24.65 16.49 -0.15
N GLU A 206 24.36 17.79 -0.05
CA GLU A 206 22.99 18.31 0.02
C GLU A 206 22.14 17.84 -1.16
N ARG A 207 22.65 17.98 -2.39
CA ARG A 207 21.98 17.52 -3.61
C ARG A 207 21.67 16.02 -3.54
N ILE A 208 22.64 15.19 -3.15
CA ILE A 208 22.48 13.74 -3.03
C ILE A 208 21.48 13.38 -1.92
N ILE A 209 21.49 14.08 -0.78
CA ILE A 209 20.53 13.87 0.31
C ILE A 209 19.10 14.06 -0.19
N LEU A 210 18.85 15.18 -0.86
CA LEU A 210 17.53 15.53 -1.39
C LEU A 210 17.06 14.53 -2.45
N GLN A 211 17.96 14.14 -3.38
CA GLN A 211 17.64 13.14 -4.41
C GLN A 211 17.32 11.75 -3.87
N ASN A 212 17.84 11.41 -2.69
CA ASN A 212 17.58 10.13 -2.01
C ASN A 212 16.50 10.24 -0.92
N GLY A 213 15.62 11.24 -1.02
CA GLY A 213 14.42 11.38 -0.19
C GLY A 213 14.66 11.89 1.24
N GLY A 214 15.88 12.34 1.54
CA GLY A 214 16.21 12.98 2.82
C GLY A 214 15.95 14.48 2.81
N LYS A 215 15.98 15.07 4.01
CA LYS A 215 15.98 16.51 4.23
C LYS A 215 17.36 16.95 4.67
N TYR A 216 17.90 17.99 4.05
CA TYR A 216 19.14 18.60 4.47
C TYR A 216 18.87 19.76 5.45
N SER A 217 19.69 19.86 6.50
CA SER A 217 19.64 20.97 7.47
C SER A 217 21.03 21.60 7.61
N PRO A 218 21.21 22.88 7.22
CA PRO A 218 22.51 23.56 7.32
C PRO A 218 22.95 23.75 8.77
N GLU A 219 21.98 23.91 9.67
CA GLU A 219 22.18 24.03 11.11
C GLU A 219 21.81 22.74 11.83
N LEU A 220 22.48 22.49 12.96
CA LEU A 220 22.15 21.35 13.81
C LEU A 220 20.97 21.76 14.71
N THR A 221 19.81 21.16 14.49
CA THR A 221 18.60 21.40 15.26
C THR A 221 18.11 20.10 15.90
N LYS A 222 17.28 20.18 16.96
CA LYS A 222 16.67 18.98 17.59
C LYS A 222 15.74 18.19 16.66
N LYS A 223 15.43 18.71 15.46
CA LYS A 223 14.68 17.99 14.41
C LYS A 223 15.58 17.13 13.52
N CYS A 224 16.91 17.29 13.63
CA CYS A 224 17.87 16.49 12.90
C CYS A 224 17.87 15.05 13.44
N SER A 225 17.89 14.09 12.53
CA SER A 225 17.99 12.67 12.86
C SER A 225 19.45 12.19 12.86
N HIS A 226 20.27 12.78 11.98
CA HIS A 226 21.65 12.39 11.74
C HIS A 226 22.54 13.62 11.61
N LEU A 227 23.78 13.49 12.07
CA LEU A 227 24.85 14.45 11.86
C LEU A 227 26.03 13.73 11.20
N ILE A 228 26.42 14.17 10.01
CA ILE A 228 27.64 13.72 9.35
C ILE A 228 28.79 14.63 9.80
N SER A 229 29.55 14.14 10.78
CA SER A 229 30.74 14.81 11.33
C SER A 229 31.49 13.82 12.22
N PRO A 230 32.81 13.61 12.05
CA PRO A 230 33.58 12.76 12.94
C PRO A 230 33.81 13.42 14.32
N GLU A 231 33.86 14.76 14.37
CA GLU A 231 34.16 15.53 15.59
C GLU A 231 33.65 16.98 15.51
N GLY A 232 33.95 17.79 16.53
CA GLY A 232 33.65 19.24 16.59
C GLY A 232 32.49 19.62 17.52
N ASP A 233 32.14 20.90 17.57
CA ASP A 233 31.13 21.41 18.53
C ASP A 233 29.72 20.87 18.23
N LYS A 234 29.33 20.83 16.95
CA LYS A 234 28.09 20.18 16.51
C LYS A 234 28.04 18.69 16.91
N TYR A 235 29.17 17.98 16.85
CA TYR A 235 29.25 16.59 17.31
C TYR A 235 29.00 16.49 18.82
N LYS A 236 29.70 17.29 19.63
CA LYS A 236 29.50 17.34 21.10
C LYS A 236 28.06 17.69 21.48
N VAL A 237 27.39 18.57 20.72
CA VAL A 237 25.98 18.94 20.95
C VAL A 237 25.05 17.80 20.56
N ALA A 238 25.25 17.17 19.40
CA ALA A 238 24.46 16.01 18.96
C ALA A 238 24.56 14.85 19.96
N THR A 239 25.76 14.53 20.44
CA THR A 239 25.98 13.51 21.48
C THR A 239 25.26 13.87 22.77
N ARG A 240 25.30 15.13 23.21
CA ARG A 240 24.57 15.60 24.40
C ARG A 240 23.05 15.46 24.27
N TRP A 241 22.49 15.62 23.07
CA TRP A 241 21.05 15.44 22.85
C TRP A 241 20.62 13.97 22.78
N GLY A 242 21.54 13.03 22.59
CA GLY A 242 21.33 11.58 22.71
C GLY A 242 20.50 10.90 21.61
N HIS A 243 19.61 11.62 20.92
CA HIS A 243 18.74 11.06 19.88
C HIS A 243 19.27 11.26 18.45
N ILE A 244 20.29 12.11 18.27
CA ILE A 244 20.91 12.35 16.95
C ILE A 244 22.01 11.33 16.72
N HIS A 245 21.93 10.61 15.61
CA HIS A 245 22.96 9.65 15.21
C HIS A 245 24.15 10.39 14.59
N THR A 246 25.30 10.35 15.25
CA THR A 246 26.55 10.85 14.70
C THR A 246 27.17 9.78 13.79
N VAL A 247 27.34 10.11 12.51
CA VAL A 247 27.77 9.17 11.48
C VAL A 247 28.92 9.76 10.65
N THR A 248 29.65 8.88 9.97
CA THR A 248 30.79 9.25 9.13
C THR A 248 30.37 9.46 7.67
N LYS A 249 31.25 10.10 6.88
CA LYS A 249 31.05 10.20 5.43
C LYS A 249 30.93 8.81 4.78
N ARG A 250 31.68 7.81 5.26
CA ARG A 250 31.57 6.43 4.78
C ARG A 250 30.15 5.86 4.91
N TRP A 251 29.44 6.15 6.01
CA TRP A 251 28.04 5.72 6.16
C TRP A 251 27.15 6.33 5.08
N PHE A 252 27.38 7.59 4.75
CA PHE A 252 26.65 8.30 3.70
C PHE A 252 26.87 7.65 2.34
N ASP A 253 28.14 7.47 1.95
CA ASP A 253 28.51 6.85 0.68
C ASP A 253 27.95 5.43 0.54
N GLN A 254 28.05 4.62 1.60
CA GLN A 254 27.49 3.26 1.62
C GLN A 254 25.97 3.24 1.55
N SER A 255 25.29 4.23 2.13
CA SER A 255 23.83 4.31 2.08
C SER A 255 23.34 4.67 0.68
N VAL A 256 24.05 5.57 -0.02
CA VAL A 256 23.75 5.92 -1.42
C VAL A 256 23.99 4.73 -2.36
N ALA A 257 25.05 3.96 -2.13
CA ALA A 257 25.37 2.78 -2.94
C ALA A 257 24.37 1.62 -2.81
N ARG A 258 23.52 1.63 -1.77
CA ARG A 258 22.50 0.59 -1.50
C ARG A 258 21.13 0.87 -2.15
N ARG A 259 21.06 1.89 -3.01
CA ARG A 259 19.86 2.26 -3.76
C ARG A 259 19.32 1.09 -4.60
#